data_AF-A0A345ZT46-F1
#
_entry.id   AF-A0A345ZT46-F1
#
_cell.length_a   1.000
_cell.length_b   1.000
_cell.length_c   1.000
_cell.angle_alpha   90.00
_cell.angle_beta   90.00
_cell.angle_gamma   90.00
#
_symmetry.space_group_name_H-M   'P 1'
#
loop_
_entity.id
_entity.type
_entity.pdbx_description
1 polymer ?
#
loop_
_entity_poly.entity_id
_entity_poly.type
_entity_poly.pdbx_seq_one_letter_code
_entity_poly.pdbx_strand_id
1 'polypeptide(L)' 'MTKKLDWTPDTSLPTGKGATVQRFTATDGKNKLEIDTAPWGEGDLTINGAKRAHVENEKTAQRAFRDLDALAERFEQEGE' A
#
# COMPACT_ATOMS: atom_id res chain seq x y z
N MET A 1 -11.23 -15.03 8.25
CA MET A 1 -9.91 -15.29 7.64
C MET A 1 -9.56 -14.03 6.88
N THR A 2 -8.51 -13.32 7.29
CA THR A 2 -8.03 -12.16 6.54
C THR A 2 -7.45 -12.67 5.23
N LYS A 3 -7.98 -12.19 4.10
CA LYS A 3 -7.50 -12.60 2.78
C LYS A 3 -6.22 -11.81 2.52
N LYS A 4 -5.11 -12.53 2.38
CA LYS A 4 -3.83 -11.89 2.12
C LYS A 4 -3.82 -11.36 0.69
N LEU A 5 -3.59 -10.07 0.52
CA LEU A 5 -3.44 -9.45 -0.79
C LEU A 5 -2.09 -9.81 -1.41
N ASP A 6 -2.11 -10.25 -2.67
CA ASP A 6 -0.91 -10.56 -3.44
C ASP A 6 -0.33 -9.26 -4.03
N TRP A 7 0.43 -8.55 -3.20
CA TRP A 7 1.11 -7.31 -3.58
C TRP A 7 2.29 -7.57 -4.52
N THR A 8 2.31 -6.87 -5.64
CA THR A 8 3.42 -6.86 -6.60
C THR A 8 4.12 -5.49 -6.54
N PRO A 9 5.44 -5.43 -6.33
CA PRO A 9 6.17 -4.17 -6.41
C PRO A 9 6.22 -3.66 -7.85
N ASP A 10 6.00 -2.36 -8.03
CA ASP A 10 6.14 -1.71 -9.33
C ASP A 10 7.63 -1.50 -9.63
N THR A 11 8.17 -2.31 -10.54
CA THR A 11 9.58 -2.27 -10.94
C THR A 11 9.88 -1.19 -11.98
N SER A 12 8.86 -0.51 -12.49
CA SER A 12 9.05 0.63 -13.40
C SER A 12 9.46 1.91 -12.67
N LEU A 13 9.20 1.99 -11.36
CA LEU A 13 9.63 3.08 -10.52
C LEU A 13 11.07 2.87 -10.03
N PRO A 14 11.86 3.96 -9.89
CA PRO A 14 13.19 3.87 -9.33
C PRO A 14 13.09 3.33 -7.89
N THR A 15 13.89 2.30 -7.59
CA THR A 15 14.06 1.76 -6.24
C THR A 15 15.50 2.01 -5.78
N GLY A 16 15.71 2.32 -4.49
CA GLY A 16 17.05 2.55 -3.92
C GLY A 16 17.40 4.01 -3.61
N LYS A 17 18.69 4.32 -3.46
CA LYS A 17 19.18 5.62 -2.97
C LYS A 17 18.78 6.76 -3.91
N GLY A 18 17.87 7.63 -3.46
CA GLY A 18 17.31 8.75 -4.25
C GLY A 18 15.88 8.51 -4.75
N ALA A 19 15.34 7.29 -4.60
CA ALA A 19 13.92 7.04 -4.80
C ALA A 19 13.10 7.67 -3.67
N THR A 20 12.05 8.40 -4.03
CA THR A 20 11.18 9.08 -3.06
C THR A 20 10.02 8.20 -2.61
N VAL A 21 9.61 7.23 -3.43
CA VAL A 21 8.45 6.35 -3.16
C VAL A 21 8.69 4.97 -3.80
N GLN A 22 8.29 3.91 -3.12
CA GLN A 22 8.10 2.57 -3.65
C GLN A 22 6.61 2.25 -3.74
N ARG A 23 6.15 1.88 -4.94
CA ARG A 23 4.76 1.48 -5.20
C ARG A 23 4.60 -0.03 -5.19
N PHE A 24 3.48 -0.47 -4.65
CA PHE A 24 3.00 -1.84 -4.70
C PHE A 24 1.56 -1.82 -5.21
N THR A 25 1.23 -2.76 -6.09
CA THR A 25 -0.13 -2.91 -6.64
C THR A 25 -0.66 -4.29 -6.32
N ALA A 26 -1.94 -4.37 -5.98
CA ALA A 26 -2.68 -5.62 -5.83
C ALA A 26 -4.05 -5.49 -6.51
N THR A 27 -4.69 -6.62 -6.78
CA THR A 27 -6.05 -6.68 -7.30
C THR A 27 -6.89 -7.62 -6.48
N ASP A 28 -8.05 -7.15 -6.01
CA ASP A 28 -9.06 -7.99 -5.39
C ASP A 28 -10.39 -7.90 -6.17
N GLY A 29 -10.72 -8.97 -6.89
CA GLY A 29 -11.89 -8.99 -7.77
C GLY A 29 -11.83 -7.88 -8.82
N LYS A 30 -12.65 -6.85 -8.64
CA LYS A 30 -12.70 -5.66 -9.51
C LYS A 30 -11.93 -4.46 -8.94
N ASN A 31 -11.51 -4.55 -7.69
CA ASN A 31 -10.80 -3.49 -7.01
C ASN A 31 -9.32 -3.50 -7.39
N LYS A 32 -8.80 -2.33 -7.76
CA LYS A 32 -7.37 -2.08 -7.91
C LYS A 32 -6.87 -1.39 -6.66
N LEU A 33 -5.87 -1.97 -6.01
CA LEU A 33 -5.28 -1.43 -4.80
C LEU A 33 -3.84 -1.01 -5.10
N GLU A 34 -3.45 0.13 -4.55
CA GLU A 34 -2.09 0.68 -4.64
C GLU A 34 -1.64 1.10 -3.24
N ILE A 35 -0.44 0.68 -2.86
CA ILE A 35 0.28 1.17 -1.69
C ILE A 35 1.52 1.89 -2.17
N ASP A 36 1.62 3.17 -1.83
CA ASP A 36 2.82 3.98 -2.02
C ASP A 36 3.51 4.14 -0.67
N THR A 37 4.80 3.81 -0.58
CA THR A 37 5.58 3.99 0.67
C THR A 37 6.84 4.79 0.43
N ALA A 38 7.12 5.71 1.34
CA ALA A 38 8.32 6.50 1.32
C ALA A 38 9.37 5.93 2.29
N PRO A 39 10.68 6.07 1.99
CA PRO A 39 11.75 5.54 2.84
C PRO A 39 11.78 6.14 4.26
N TRP A 40 11.19 7.33 4.46
CA TRP A 40 11.05 7.99 5.77
C TRP A 40 9.83 7.54 6.59
N GLY A 41 9.11 6.50 6.15
CA GLY A 41 8.02 5.89 6.94
C GLY A 41 6.67 6.59 6.80
N GLU A 42 6.44 7.20 5.65
CA GLU A 42 5.10 7.61 5.22
C GLU A 42 4.57 6.65 4.17
N GLY A 43 3.25 6.61 4.02
CA GLY A 43 2.65 5.93 2.89
C GLY A 43 1.16 6.19 2.73
N ASP A 44 0.65 5.81 1.57
CA ASP A 44 -0.73 6.00 1.16
C ASP A 44 -1.31 4.69 0.62
N LEU A 45 -2.56 4.41 0.98
CA LEU A 45 -3.37 3.36 0.38
C LEU A 45 -4.41 4.00 -0.53
N THR A 46 -4.44 3.55 -1.78
CA THR A 46 -5.41 3.95 -2.79
C THR A 46 -6.19 2.73 -3.26
N ILE A 47 -7.52 2.85 -3.35
CA ILE A 47 -8.40 1.81 -3.88
C ILE A 47 -9.24 2.41 -5.01
N ASN A 48 -9.17 1.82 -6.20
CA ASN A 48 -9.84 2.29 -7.41
C ASN A 48 -9.53 3.76 -7.75
N GLY A 49 -8.29 4.20 -7.51
CA GLY A 49 -7.84 5.57 -7.73
C GLY A 49 -8.26 6.58 -6.66
N ALA A 50 -8.98 6.16 -5.62
CA ALA A 50 -9.32 7.01 -4.48
C ALA A 50 -8.42 6.69 -3.27
N LYS A 51 -7.73 7.70 -2.73
CA LYS A 51 -6.98 7.56 -1.47
C LYS A 51 -7.94 7.18 -0.34
N ARG A 52 -7.68 6.06 0.34
CA ARG A 52 -8.50 5.51 1.43
C ARG A 52 -7.83 5.65 2.79
N ALA A 53 -6.50 5.58 2.83
CA ALA A 53 -5.75 5.76 4.06
C ALA A 53 -4.41 6.44 3.80
N HIS A 54 -3.89 7.06 4.86
CA HIS A 54 -2.57 7.65 4.94
C HIS A 54 -1.96 7.23 6.27
N VAL A 55 -0.67 6.87 6.25
CA VAL A 55 0.13 6.64 7.46
C VAL A 55 1.34 7.54 7.42
N GLU A 56 1.70 8.07 8.58
CA GLU A 56 2.86 8.93 8.79
C GLU A 56 3.56 8.54 10.11
N ASN A 57 4.79 9.00 10.27
CA ASN A 57 5.62 8.77 11.47
C ASN A 57 6.03 7.31 11.73
N GLU A 58 5.95 6.43 10.72
CA GLU A 58 6.51 5.10 10.87
C GLU A 58 8.04 5.11 10.82
N LYS A 59 8.66 4.13 11.47
CA LYS A 59 10.14 4.08 11.52
C LYS A 59 10.77 3.70 10.19
N THR A 60 10.03 3.03 9.31
CA THR A 60 10.53 2.48 8.04
C THR A 60 9.40 2.34 7.02
N ALA A 61 9.73 2.37 5.73
CA ALA A 61 8.80 2.06 4.64
C ALA A 61 8.12 0.68 4.80
N GLN A 62 8.86 -0.33 5.28
CA GLN A 62 8.29 -1.67 5.52
C GLN A 62 7.18 -1.64 6.58
N ARG A 63 7.32 -0.78 7.59
CA ARG A 63 6.32 -0.67 8.65
C ARG A 63 5.08 0.08 8.15
N ALA A 64 5.28 1.20 7.43
CA ALA A 64 4.20 1.89 6.72
C ALA A 64 3.44 0.93 5.79
N PHE A 65 4.15 0.10 5.00
CA PHE A 65 3.54 -0.90 4.14
C PHE A 65 2.65 -1.88 4.91
N ARG A 66 3.15 -2.46 6.02
CA ARG A 66 2.39 -3.45 6.81
C ARG A 66 1.13 -2.85 7.42
N ASP A 67 1.19 -1.60 7.86
CA ASP A 67 0.04 -0.93 8.46
C ASP A 67 -1.02 -0.61 7.39
N LEU A 68 -0.60 -0.22 6.18
CA LEU A 68 -1.48 -0.01 5.04
C LEU A 68 -2.05 -1.33 4.48
N ASP A 69 -1.27 -2.41 4.47
CA ASP A 69 -1.72 -3.76 4.09
C ASP A 69 -2.86 -4.22 5.01
N ALA A 70 -2.68 -4.09 6.32
CA ALA A 70 -3.73 -4.41 7.30
C ALA A 70 -4.99 -3.52 7.14
N LEU A 71 -4.84 -2.27 6.68
CA LEU A 71 -5.98 -1.41 6.37
C LEU A 71 -6.68 -1.83 5.07
N ALA A 72 -5.94 -2.21 4.04
CA ALA A 72 -6.49 -2.72 2.79
C ALA A 72 -7.34 -3.97 3.02
N GLU A 73 -6.83 -4.91 3.82
CA GLU A 73 -7.53 -6.13 4.24
C GLU A 73 -8.82 -5.85 5.06
N ARG A 74 -8.90 -4.70 5.74
CA ARG A 74 -10.11 -4.25 6.46
C ARG A 74 -11.14 -3.67 5.50
N PHE A 75 -10.72 -2.86 4.53
CA PHE A 75 -11.63 -2.31 3.51
C PHE A 75 -12.26 -3.40 2.64
N GLU A 76 -11.59 -4.54 2.43
CA GLU A 76 -12.19 -5.71 1.80
C GLU A 76 -13.31 -6.33 2.63
N GLN A 77 -13.20 -6.29 3.96
CA GLN A 77 -14.20 -6.86 4.88
C GLN A 77 -15.39 -5.92 5.12
N GLU A 78 -15.20 -4.61 4.97
CA GLU A 78 -16.28 -3.61 5.04
C GLU A 78 -17.00 -3.39 3.71
N GLY A 79 -16.69 -4.20 2.69
CA GLY A 79 -17.38 -4.20 1.39
C GLY A 79 -18.73 -4.91 1.45
N GLU A 80 -19.72 -4.26 2.07
CA GLU A 80 -21.16 -4.51 1.87
C GLU A 80 -21.94 -3.20 1.69
#